data_AF-A0A9P1MLK0-F1
#
_entry.id   AF-A0A9P1MLK0-F1
#
_cell.length_a   1.000
_cell.length_b   1.000
_cell.length_c   1.000
_cell.angle_alpha   90.00
_cell.angle_beta   90.00
_cell.angle_gamma   90.00
#
_symmetry.space_group_name_H-M   'P 1'
#
loop_
_entity.id
_entity.type
_entity.pdbx_description
1 polymer ?
#
loop_
_entity_poly.entity_id
_entity_poly.type
_entity_poly.pdbx_seq_one_letter_code
_entity_poly.pdbx_strand_id
1 'polypeptide(L)'
;MTCLKHAELRFVRDPLSRFLWRYLFPVQFTLGVLGNLLNLGVLASDEVQNVASDMLAAVSFCDLAFLLSMSPHSLSSFDTLAYNYNFRYFYLKSKQHIAAVANWMSAAAIW
;
A
#
# COMPACT_ATOMS: atom_id res chain seq x y z
N MET A 1 2.87 -36.75 -4.00
CA MET A 1 2.99 -35.28 -3.86
C MET A 1 1.90 -34.66 -4.71
N THR A 2 0.74 -34.39 -4.12
CA THR A 2 -0.46 -33.91 -4.81
C THR A 2 -0.25 -32.46 -5.22
N CYS A 3 -0.27 -32.18 -6.53
CA CYS A 3 -0.15 -30.84 -7.06
C CYS A 3 -1.36 -30.01 -6.60
N LEU A 4 -1.12 -28.89 -5.91
CA LEU A 4 -2.19 -28.01 -5.42
C LEU A 4 -2.97 -27.45 -6.63
N LYS A 5 -4.31 -27.50 -6.62
CA LYS A 5 -5.12 -26.96 -7.72
C LYS A 5 -4.88 -25.46 -7.87
N HIS A 6 -4.80 -24.94 -9.09
CA HIS A 6 -4.55 -23.51 -9.39
C HIS A 6 -5.49 -22.52 -8.67
N ALA A 7 -6.67 -22.96 -8.24
CA ALA A 7 -7.60 -22.18 -7.43
C ALA A 7 -7.12 -21.99 -5.97
N GLU A 8 -6.43 -22.97 -5.40
CA GLU A 8 -5.84 -22.95 -4.04
C GLU A 8 -4.49 -22.22 -4.01
N LEU A 9 -3.88 -22.00 -5.18
CA LEU A 9 -2.65 -21.20 -5.32
C LEU A 9 -2.91 -19.68 -5.29
N ARG A 10 -4.18 -19.22 -5.26
CA ARG A 10 -4.52 -17.79 -5.20
C ARG A 10 -4.39 -17.25 -3.78
N PHE A 11 -3.78 -16.07 -3.67
CA PHE A 11 -3.59 -15.37 -2.39
C PHE A 11 -4.87 -14.79 -1.80
N VAL A 12 -5.82 -14.41 -2.66
CA VAL A 12 -7.11 -13.83 -2.27
C VAL A 12 -8.21 -14.70 -2.85
N ARG A 13 -8.90 -15.44 -1.97
CA ARG A 13 -9.95 -16.39 -2.34
C ARG A 13 -11.33 -15.72 -2.39
N ASP A 14 -11.54 -14.73 -1.53
CA ASP A 14 -12.83 -14.05 -1.40
C ASP A 14 -13.09 -13.09 -2.56
N PRO A 15 -14.25 -13.20 -3.24
CA PRO A 15 -14.58 -12.36 -4.38
C PRO A 15 -14.68 -10.88 -3.99
N LEU A 16 -15.15 -10.58 -2.78
CA LEU A 16 -15.27 -9.23 -2.25
C LEU A 16 -13.89 -8.60 -2.01
N SER A 17 -12.98 -9.32 -1.35
CA SER A 17 -11.60 -8.87 -1.15
C SER A 17 -10.90 -8.66 -2.49
N ARG A 18 -11.10 -9.56 -3.46
CA ARG A 18 -10.54 -9.40 -4.81
C ARG A 18 -11.08 -8.13 -5.49
N PHE A 19 -12.37 -7.84 -5.36
CA PHE A 19 -12.96 -6.61 -5.90
C PHE A 19 -12.39 -5.35 -5.24
N LEU A 20 -12.31 -5.33 -3.90
CA LEU A 20 -11.73 -4.22 -3.14
C LEU A 20 -10.29 -3.95 -3.56
N TRP A 21 -9.43 -4.98 -3.57
CA TRP A 21 -8.02 -4.81 -3.93
C TRP A 21 -7.79 -4.48 -5.39
N ARG A 22 -8.72 -4.83 -6.29
CA ARG A 22 -8.57 -4.62 -7.73
C ARG A 22 -9.18 -3.32 -8.24
N TYR A 23 -10.22 -2.80 -7.58
CA TYR A 23 -10.92 -1.59 -8.00
C TYR A 23 -10.85 -0.46 -6.97
N LEU A 24 -11.10 -0.75 -5.70
CA LEU A 24 -11.11 0.29 -4.66
C LEU A 24 -9.69 0.78 -4.36
N PHE A 25 -8.75 -0.16 -4.18
CA PHE A 25 -7.37 0.17 -3.87
C PHE A 25 -6.66 1.06 -4.91
N PRO A 26 -6.72 0.81 -6.23
CA PRO A 26 -6.07 1.69 -7.20
C PRO A 26 -6.68 3.11 -7.22
N VAL A 27 -7.98 3.24 -6.97
CA VAL A 27 -8.62 4.56 -6.80
C VAL A 27 -8.10 5.24 -5.54
N GLN A 28 -8.04 4.53 -4.41
CA GLN A 28 -7.45 5.05 -3.17
C GLN A 28 -5.97 5.41 -3.33
N PHE A 29 -5.20 4.59 -4.05
CA PHE A 29 -3.78 4.82 -4.30
C PHE A 29 -3.58 6.07 -5.14
N THR A 30 -4.33 6.25 -6.24
CA THR A 30 -4.20 7.43 -7.10
C THR A 30 -4.62 8.71 -6.38
N LEU A 31 -5.79 8.72 -5.72
CA LEU A 31 -6.25 9.88 -4.96
C LEU A 31 -5.33 10.18 -3.77
N GLY A 32 -4.89 9.15 -3.05
CA GLY A 32 -4.01 9.29 -1.89
C GLY A 32 -2.61 9.76 -2.27
N VAL A 33 -2.02 9.24 -3.35
CA VAL A 33 -0.72 9.72 -3.84
C VAL A 33 -0.82 11.14 -4.35
N LEU A 34 -1.84 11.46 -5.16
CA LEU A 34 -2.02 12.83 -5.66
C LEU A 34 -2.26 13.83 -4.53
N GLY A 35 -3.15 13.52 -3.59
CA GLY A 35 -3.47 14.39 -2.45
C GLY A 35 -2.24 14.66 -1.57
N ASN A 36 -1.50 13.61 -1.20
CA ASN A 36 -0.32 13.77 -0.34
C ASN A 36 0.86 14.42 -1.07
N LEU A 37 1.04 14.18 -2.37
CA LEU A 37 2.05 14.89 -3.16
C LEU A 37 1.72 16.37 -3.32
N LEU A 38 0.46 16.72 -3.54
CA LEU A 38 0.02 18.11 -3.58
C LEU A 38 0.26 18.79 -2.23
N ASN A 39 -0.05 18.10 -1.12
CA ASN A 39 0.15 18.65 0.22
C ASN A 39 1.64 18.93 0.50
N LEU A 40 2.53 17.99 0.15
CA LEU A 40 3.98 18.19 0.23
C LEU A 40 4.47 19.30 -0.71
N GLY A 41 3.92 19.38 -1.93
CA GLY A 41 4.30 20.41 -2.92
C GLY A 41 3.89 21.82 -2.49
N VAL A 42 2.70 21.97 -1.90
CA VAL A 42 2.22 23.23 -1.33
C VAL A 42 3.11 23.63 -0.15
N LEU A 43 3.40 22.71 0.77
CA LEU A 43 4.28 23.00 1.91
C LEU A 43 5.72 23.31 1.52
N ALA A 44 6.24 22.67 0.47
CA ALA A 44 7.57 22.99 -0.05
C ALA A 44 7.63 24.38 -0.72
N SER A 45 6.48 24.91 -1.14
CA SER A 45 6.38 26.23 -1.78
C SER A 45 6.09 27.36 -0.78
N ASP A 46 5.66 27.03 0.44
CA ASP A 46 5.34 28.01 1.47
C ASP A 46 6.60 28.41 2.25
N GLU A 47 6.92 29.70 2.25
CA GLU A 47 8.14 30.25 2.88
C GLU A 47 8.00 30.33 4.41
N VAL A 48 6.78 30.15 4.96
CA VAL A 48 6.48 30.26 6.39
C VAL A 48 6.45 28.87 7.03
N GLN A 49 7.63 28.38 7.41
CA GLN A 49 7.76 27.13 8.16
C GLN A 49 7.20 27.28 9.57
N ASN A 50 6.03 26.68 9.82
CA ASN A 50 5.43 26.55 11.14
C ASN A 50 5.49 25.07 11.62
N VAL A 51 5.36 24.84 12.92
CA VAL A 51 5.31 23.47 13.47
C VAL A 51 4.15 22.67 12.87
N ALA A 52 3.00 23.34 12.65
CA ALA A 52 1.84 22.71 12.03
C ALA A 52 2.10 22.26 10.58
N SER A 53 2.86 23.02 9.79
CA SER A 53 3.25 22.60 8.45
C SER A 53 4.23 21.42 8.52
N ASP A 54 5.20 21.41 9.43
CA ASP A 54 6.13 20.27 9.54
C ASP A 54 5.40 18.97 9.92
N MET A 55 4.42 19.04 10.83
CA MET A 55 3.55 17.91 11.16
C MET A 55 2.70 17.47 9.96
N LEU A 56 2.12 18.41 9.20
CA LEU A 56 1.31 18.09 8.01
C LEU A 56 2.14 17.43 6.90
N ALA A 57 3.39 17.85 6.71
CA ALA A 57 4.34 17.20 5.81
C ALA A 57 4.68 15.79 6.28
N ALA A 58 4.96 15.60 7.58
CA ALA A 58 5.26 14.30 8.15
C ALA A 58 4.08 13.32 7.99
N VAL A 59 2.84 13.76 8.22
CA VAL A 59 1.63 12.96 8.00
C VAL A 59 1.48 12.59 6.53
N SER A 60 1.64 13.56 5.62
CA SER A 60 1.55 13.31 4.17
C SER A 60 2.60 12.31 3.69
N PHE A 61 3.81 12.38 4.25
CA PHE A 61 4.86 11.41 4.01
C PHE A 61 4.50 10.01 4.56
N CYS A 62 3.92 9.94 5.76
CA CYS A 62 3.49 8.69 6.36
C CYS A 62 2.37 8.02 5.55
N ASP A 63 1.42 8.79 5.03
CA ASP A 63 0.36 8.28 4.16
C ASP A 63 0.91 7.75 2.83
N LEU A 64 1.89 8.43 2.21
CA LEU A 64 2.57 7.92 1.02
C LEU A 64 3.29 6.61 1.31
N ALA A 65 4.03 6.53 2.42
CA ALA A 65 4.73 5.32 2.83
C ALA A 65 3.76 4.16 3.13
N PHE A 66 2.61 4.46 3.75
CA PHE A 66 1.54 3.48 3.99
C PHE A 66 0.96 2.94 2.68
N LEU A 67 0.59 3.82 1.74
CA LEU A 67 0.05 3.46 0.43
C LEU A 67 1.06 2.64 -0.39
N LEU A 68 2.34 3.01 -0.35
CA LEU A 68 3.42 2.26 -1.01
C LEU A 68 3.61 0.88 -0.38
N SER A 69 3.53 0.76 0.95
CA SER A 69 3.61 -0.52 1.64
C SER A 69 2.43 -1.43 1.26
N MET A 70 1.23 -0.88 1.07
CA MET A 70 0.05 -1.66 0.66
C MET A 70 0.00 -2.00 -0.85
N SER A 71 0.75 -1.29 -1.70
CA SER A 71 0.85 -1.54 -3.14
C SER A 71 1.17 -3.01 -3.53
N PRO A 72 2.21 -3.67 -2.97
CA PRO A 72 2.50 -5.08 -3.28
C PRO A 72 1.36 -6.03 -2.91
N HIS A 73 0.53 -5.69 -1.91
CA HIS A 73 -0.65 -6.48 -1.56
C HIS A 73 -1.70 -6.42 -2.66
N SER A 74 -1.99 -5.24 -3.21
CA SER A 74 -2.91 -5.09 -4.35
C SER A 74 -2.38 -5.80 -5.60
N LEU A 75 -1.06 -5.69 -5.88
CA LEU A 75 -0.44 -6.41 -6.99
C LEU A 75 -0.60 -7.94 -6.89
N SER A 76 -0.60 -8.48 -5.67
CA SER A 76 -0.83 -9.92 -5.44
C SER A 76 -2.24 -10.41 -5.79
N SER A 77 -3.21 -9.50 -5.93
CA SER A 77 -4.59 -9.80 -6.38
C SER A 77 -4.69 -10.04 -7.90
N PHE A 78 -3.69 -9.60 -8.68
CA PHE A 78 -3.64 -9.84 -10.11
C PHE A 78 -3.08 -11.22 -10.42
N ASP A 79 -3.86 -12.02 -11.15
CA ASP A 79 -3.51 -13.41 -11.49
C ASP A 79 -2.14 -13.49 -12.22
N THR A 80 -1.79 -12.52 -13.06
CA THR A 80 -0.50 -12.46 -13.80
C THR A 80 0.73 -12.43 -12.89
N LEU A 81 0.64 -11.74 -11.74
CA LEU A 81 1.72 -11.64 -10.75
C LEU A 81 1.64 -12.76 -9.71
N ALA A 82 0.43 -13.22 -9.37
CA ALA A 82 0.20 -14.29 -8.40
C ALA A 82 0.80 -15.64 -8.82
N TYR A 83 0.88 -15.92 -10.13
CA TYR A 83 1.49 -17.15 -10.67
C TYR A 83 3.00 -17.04 -10.90
N ASN A 84 3.61 -15.87 -10.75
CA ASN A 84 5.06 -15.72 -10.87
C ASN A 84 5.75 -16.22 -9.58
N TYR A 85 6.60 -17.23 -9.70
CA TYR A 85 7.27 -17.87 -8.56
C TYR A 85 8.15 -16.90 -7.75
N ASN A 86 8.88 -16.00 -8.42
CA ASN A 86 9.76 -15.04 -7.77
C ASN A 86 8.98 -14.01 -6.94
N PHE A 87 7.93 -13.43 -7.55
CA PHE A 87 7.06 -12.47 -6.87
C PHE A 87 6.34 -13.13 -5.69
N ARG A 88 5.89 -14.37 -5.87
CA ARG A 88 5.21 -15.16 -4.85
C ARG A 88 6.09 -15.46 -3.64
N TYR A 89 7.32 -15.91 -3.85
CA TYR A 89 8.25 -16.21 -2.75
C TYR A 89 8.62 -14.94 -1.98
N PHE A 90 8.93 -13.85 -2.70
CA PHE A 90 9.21 -12.55 -2.10
C PHE A 90 8.02 -12.02 -1.30
N TYR A 91 6.82 -12.04 -1.90
CA TYR A 91 5.60 -11.55 -1.25
C TYR A 91 5.26 -12.36 0.00
N LEU A 92 5.32 -13.70 -0.06
CA LEU A 92 5.04 -14.55 1.10
C LEU A 92 5.99 -14.30 2.28
N LYS A 93 7.29 -14.16 2.00
CA LYS A 93 8.30 -13.88 3.04
C LYS A 93 8.13 -12.47 3.61
N SER A 94 7.89 -11.49 2.75
CA SER A 94 7.86 -10.07 3.12
C SER A 94 6.49 -9.61 3.61
N LYS A 95 5.40 -10.37 3.41
CA LYS A 95 4.02 -9.98 3.74
C LYS A 95 3.87 -9.47 5.18
N GLN A 96 4.44 -10.20 6.14
CA GLN A 96 4.35 -9.81 7.56
C GLN A 96 5.14 -8.54 7.85
N HIS A 97 6.31 -8.38 7.25
CA HIS A 97 7.13 -7.17 7.39
C HIS A 97 6.42 -5.95 6.78
N ILE A 98 5.83 -6.12 5.60
CA ILE A 98 5.06 -5.08 4.90
C ILE A 98 3.85 -4.65 5.76
N ALA A 99 3.11 -5.62 6.31
CA ALA A 99 1.97 -5.33 7.19
C ALA A 99 2.40 -4.61 8.48
N ALA A 100 3.53 -5.01 9.08
CA ALA A 100 4.08 -4.36 10.27
C ALA A 100 4.47 -2.90 9.98
N VAL A 101 5.16 -2.65 8.86
CA VAL A 101 5.52 -1.30 8.41
C VAL A 101 4.26 -0.48 8.15
N ALA A 102 3.26 -1.04 7.46
CA ALA A 102 2.02 -0.32 7.20
C ALA A 102 1.31 0.09 8.51
N ASN A 103 1.15 -0.83 9.46
CA ASN A 103 0.57 -0.50 10.75
C ASN A 103 1.37 0.55 11.52
N TRP A 104 2.70 0.51 11.44
CA TRP A 104 3.55 1.47 12.10
C TRP A 104 3.43 2.87 11.47
N MET A 105 3.39 2.96 10.15
CA MET A 105 3.16 4.23 9.45
C MET A 105 1.77 4.80 9.73
N SER A 106 0.73 3.96 9.82
CA SER A 106 -0.61 4.40 10.25
C SER A 106 -0.61 4.94 11.68
N ALA A 107 0.13 4.31 12.59
CA ALA A 107 0.25 4.80 13.97
C ALA A 107 1.00 6.13 14.04
N ALA A 108 2.06 6.30 13.23
CA ALA A 108 2.82 7.54 13.13
C ALA A 108 2.01 8.69 12.54
N ALA A 109 1.06 8.42 11.64
CA ALA A 109 0.21 9.44 11.03
C ALA A 109 -0.91 9.99 11.94
N ILE A 110 -1.24 9.30 13.04
CA ILE A 110 -2.33 9.68 13.97
C ILE A 110 -1.82 10.55 15.13
N TRP A 111 -0.51 10.56 15.37
CA TRP A 111 0.15 11.23 16.51
C TRP A 111 0.49 12.69 16.20
#